data_AF-A0A6I3SHV3-F1
#
_entry.id   AF-A0A6I3SHV3-F1
#
_cell.length_a   1.000
_cell.length_b   1.000
_cell.length_c   1.000
_cell.angle_alpha   90.00
_cell.angle_beta   90.00
_cell.angle_gamma   90.00
#
_symmetry.space_group_name_H-M   'P 1'
#
loop_
_entity.id
_entity.type
_entity.pdbx_description
1 polymer ?
#
loop_
_entity_poly.entity_id
_entity_poly.type
_entity_poly.pdbx_seq_one_letter_code
_entity_poly.pdbx_strand_id
1 'polypeptide(L)' 'MNLGNVLPVCSACRCTPPEGLTGGIWLKGLFLCGDCLKNLSEWQENERPYLLLKESLAGLWRHHPAWRQHLAYGGKS' A
#
# COMPACT_ATOMS: atom_id res chain seq x y z
N MET A 1 -6.89 0.08 29.94
CA MET A 1 -7.23 -0.03 28.50
C MET A 1 -6.68 -1.36 27.99
N ASN A 2 -7.53 -2.30 27.61
CA ASN A 2 -7.10 -3.50 26.89
C ASN A 2 -6.62 -3.04 25.50
N LEU A 3 -5.31 -2.93 25.31
CA LEU A 3 -4.71 -2.84 23.97
C LEU A 3 -4.86 -4.21 23.31
N GLY A 4 -6.07 -4.57 22.92
CA GLY A 4 -6.29 -5.73 22.05
C GLY A 4 -5.38 -5.55 20.83
N ASN A 5 -4.56 -6.56 20.53
CA ASN A 5 -3.54 -6.52 19.48
C ASN A 5 -4.11 -5.86 18.22
N VAL A 6 -3.65 -4.63 17.93
CA VAL A 6 -4.05 -3.92 16.72
C VAL A 6 -3.46 -4.69 15.54
N LEU A 7 -4.33 -5.29 14.73
CA LEU A 7 -3.91 -6.05 13.57
C LEU A 7 -3.79 -5.14 12.33
N PRO A 8 -2.79 -5.35 11.47
CA PRO A 8 -2.61 -4.53 10.29
C PRO A 8 -3.69 -4.84 9.25
N VAL A 9 -4.26 -3.79 8.65
CA VAL A 9 -5.20 -3.92 7.53
C VAL A 9 -4.46 -3.58 6.24
N CYS A 10 -4.52 -4.49 5.26
CA CYS A 10 -3.91 -4.27 3.96
C CYS A 10 -4.53 -3.06 3.25
N SER A 11 -3.70 -2.12 2.80
CA SER A 11 -4.15 -0.91 2.10
C SER A 11 -4.74 -1.19 0.72
N ALA A 12 -4.48 -2.37 0.14
CA ALA A 12 -5.00 -2.77 -1.17
C ALA A 12 -6.29 -3.61 -1.07
N CYS A 13 -6.27 -4.74 -0.36
CA CYS A 13 -7.43 -5.64 -0.28
C CYS A 13 -8.37 -5.41 0.92
N ARG A 14 -7.96 -4.56 1.88
CA ARG A 14 -8.68 -4.30 3.14
C ARG A 14 -8.84 -5.52 4.07
N CYS A 15 -8.12 -6.61 3.80
CA CYS A 15 -8.06 -7.78 4.67
C CYS A 15 -6.96 -7.65 5.72
N THR A 16 -7.15 -8.35 6.84
CA THR A 16 -6.14 -8.53 7.88
C THR A 16 -5.52 -9.93 7.71
N PRO A 17 -4.20 -10.04 7.48
CA PRO A 17 -3.57 -11.35 7.36
C PRO A 17 -3.60 -12.09 8.71
N PRO A 18 -3.80 -13.42 8.72
CA PRO A 18 -3.80 -14.21 9.94
C PRO A 18 -2.43 -14.20 10.65
N GLU A 19 -1.34 -13.99 9.91
CA GLU A 19 0.02 -13.85 10.44
C GLU A 19 0.29 -12.45 11.03
N GLY A 20 -0.68 -11.53 10.99
CA GLY A 20 -0.52 -10.17 11.50
C GLY A 20 0.60 -9.40 10.78
N LEU A 21 1.49 -8.74 11.55
CA LEU A 21 2.53 -7.87 10.99
C LEU A 21 3.57 -8.62 10.15
N THR A 22 3.78 -9.91 10.36
CA THR A 22 4.73 -10.72 9.57
C THR A 22 4.15 -11.18 8.24
N GLY A 23 2.84 -11.03 8.02
CA GLY A 23 2.15 -11.42 6.79
C GLY A 23 2.26 -10.40 5.66
N GLY A 24 3.25 -9.50 5.67
CA GLY A 24 3.35 -8.42 4.69
C GLY A 24 4.50 -7.46 4.94
N ILE A 25 4.42 -6.27 4.32
CA ILE A 25 5.43 -5.21 4.44
C ILE A 25 4.80 -3.89 4.90
N TRP A 26 5.56 -3.11 5.67
CA TRP A 26 5.22 -1.74 6.03
C TRP A 26 5.95 -0.73 5.14
N LEU A 27 5.19 0.11 4.45
CA LEU A 27 5.68 1.17 3.59
C LEU A 27 5.23 2.53 4.13
N LYS A 28 6.07 3.11 4.98
CA LYS A 28 5.91 4.47 5.55
C LYS A 28 4.48 4.79 6.03
N GLY A 29 3.84 3.86 6.76
CA GLY A 29 2.48 4.04 7.30
C GLY A 29 1.37 3.30 6.54
N LEU A 30 1.71 2.64 5.42
CA LEU A 30 0.84 1.68 4.75
C LEU A 30 1.30 0.25 5.03
N PHE A 31 0.35 -0.68 5.05
CA PHE A 31 0.64 -2.11 5.12
C PHE A 31 0.13 -2.81 3.87
N LEU A 32 0.96 -3.65 3.26
CA LEU A 32 0.58 -4.49 2.12
C LEU A 32 0.79 -5.96 2.51
N CYS A 33 -0.27 -6.76 2.46
CA CYS A 33 -0.17 -8.20 2.76
C CYS A 33 0.63 -8.94 1.68
N GLY A 34 1.16 -10.12 2.02
CA GLY A 34 1.99 -10.95 1.16
C GLY A 34 1.34 -11.30 -0.17
N ASP A 35 0.04 -11.63 -0.17
CA ASP A 35 -0.70 -11.95 -1.39
C ASP A 35 -0.78 -10.75 -2.34
N CYS A 36 -1.10 -9.57 -1.80
CA CYS A 36 -1.15 -8.34 -2.58
C CYS A 36 0.24 -7.94 -3.09
N LEU A 37 1.28 -8.14 -2.28
CA LEU A 37 2.66 -7.87 -2.69
C LEU A 37 3.11 -8.80 -3.82
N LYS A 38 2.80 -10.10 -3.72
CA LYS A 38 3.16 -11.11 -4.72
C LYS A 38 2.54 -10.83 -6.09
N ASN A 39 1.30 -10.35 -6.10
CA ASN A 39 0.54 -10.13 -7.33
C ASN A 39 0.60 -8.68 -7.82
N LEU A 40 1.36 -7.80 -7.15
CA LEU A 40 1.36 -6.36 -7.41
C LEU A 40 1.71 -6.01 -8.86
N SER A 41 2.65 -6.76 -9.47
CA SER A 41 3.10 -6.54 -10.85
C SER A 41 2.07 -6.96 -11.91
N GLU A 42 1.09 -7.78 -11.53
CA GLU A 42 0.06 -8.29 -12.43
C GLU A 42 -1.17 -7.36 -12.46
N TRP A 43 -1.24 -6.40 -11.53
CA TRP A 43 -2.42 -5.56 -11.42
C TRP A 43 -2.58 -4.59 -12.57
N GLN A 44 -3.82 -4.47 -13.05
CA GLN A 44 -4.20 -3.44 -14.01
C GLN A 44 -4.71 -2.19 -13.29
N GLU A 45 -4.60 -1.03 -13.95
CA GLU A 45 -4.94 0.27 -13.33
C GLU A 45 -6.40 0.40 -12.90
N ASN A 46 -7.30 -0.37 -13.50
CA ASN A 46 -8.73 -0.39 -13.21
C ASN A 46 -9.11 -1.41 -12.12
N GLU A 47 -8.18 -2.23 -11.65
CA GLU A 47 -8.47 -3.21 -10.62
C GLU A 47 -8.62 -2.55 -9.25
N ARG A 48 -9.61 -3.01 -8.48
CA ARG A 48 -9.93 -2.44 -7.17
C ARG A 48 -8.74 -2.41 -6.20
N PRO A 49 -7.92 -3.46 -6.04
CA PRO A 49 -6.75 -3.41 -5.15
C PRO A 49 -5.75 -2.34 -5.55
N TYR A 50 -5.53 -2.16 -6.86
CA TYR A 50 -4.66 -1.12 -7.40
C TYR A 50 -5.19 0.28 -7.08
N LEU A 51 -6.48 0.52 -7.34
CA LEU A 51 -7.12 1.81 -7.07
C LEU A 51 -7.06 2.19 -5.59
N LEU A 52 -7.36 1.25 -4.69
CA LEU A 52 -7.29 1.48 -3.24
C LEU A 52 -5.86 1.76 -2.75
N LEU A 53 -4.88 1.03 -3.29
CA LEU A 53 -3.47 1.28 -2.98
C LEU A 53 -3.03 2.66 -3.47
N LYS A 54 -3.41 3.04 -4.70
CA LYS A 54 -3.13 4.35 -5.30
C LYS A 54 -3.73 5.50 -4.50
N GLU A 55 -4.98 5.37 -4.06
CA GLU A 55 -5.64 6.35 -3.17
C GLU A 55 -4.91 6.49 -1.83
N SER A 56 -4.52 5.36 -1.23
CA SER A 56 -3.79 5.34 0.05
C SER A 56 -2.42 6.02 -0.07
N LEU A 57 -1.70 5.75 -1.16
CA LEU A 57 -0.44 6.42 -1.48
C LEU A 57 -0.64 7.92 -1.72
N ALA A 58 -1.66 8.32 -2.48
CA ALA A 58 -1.97 9.72 -2.74
C ALA A 58 -2.26 10.50 -1.44
N GLY A 59 -2.99 9.89 -0.50
CA GLY A 59 -3.22 10.46 0.83
C GLY A 59 -1.92 10.64 1.61
N LEU A 60 -1.07 9.62 1.65
CA LEU A 60 0.21 9.65 2.34
C LEU A 60 1.16 10.71 1.76
N TRP A 61 1.17 10.82 0.44
CA TRP A 61 2.07 11.69 -0.31
C TRP A 61 1.66 13.16 -0.32
N ARG A 62 0.38 13.46 -0.02
CA ARG A 62 -0.17 14.82 0.00
C ARG A 62 0.65 15.79 0.84
N HIS A 63 1.17 15.32 1.98
CA HIS A 63 1.92 16.14 2.93
C HIS A 63 3.44 15.88 2.92
N HIS A 64 3.91 14.95 2.09
CA HIS A 64 5.30 14.49 2.09
C HIS A 64 5.86 14.39 0.66
N PRO A 65 6.21 15.50 -0.01
CA PRO A 65 6.60 15.50 -1.43
C PRO A 65 7.96 14.82 -1.72
N ALA A 66 8.66 14.29 -0.70
CA ALA A 66 9.94 13.62 -0.85
C ALA A 66 9.89 12.42 -1.81
N TRP A 67 8.74 11.79 -2.03
CA TRP A 67 8.60 10.73 -3.05
C TRP A 67 8.93 11.22 -4.47
N ARG A 68 8.77 12.52 -4.76
CA ARG A 68 9.06 13.09 -6.08
C ARG A 68 10.52 12.90 -6.50
N GLN A 69 11.45 12.82 -5.55
CA GLN A 69 12.86 12.57 -5.84
C GLN A 69 13.12 11.17 -6.41
N HIS A 70 12.18 10.23 -6.22
CA HIS A 70 12.27 8.87 -6.72
C HIS A 70 11.51 8.67 -8.05
N LEU A 71 10.95 9.74 -8.61
CA LEU A 71 10.30 9.70 -9.92
C LEU A 71 11.13 10.48 -10.94
N ALA A 72 11.24 9.93 -12.15
CA ALA A 72 11.74 10.65 -13.30
C ALA A 72 10.57 11.39 -13.99
N TYR A 73 10.83 12.57 -14.54
CA TYR A 73 9.89 13.23 -15.45
C TYR A 73 9.73 12.36 -16.71
N GLY A 74 8.53 11.81 -16.92
CA GLY A 74 8.15 11.13 -18.16
C GLY A 74 7.42 12.09 -19.08
N GLY A 75 8.07 12.55 -20.14
CA GLY A 75 7.42 13.21 -21.28
C GLY A 75 7.50 12.29 -22.49
N LYS A 76 6.39 12.06 -23.18
CA LYS A 76 6.43 11.51 -24.54
C LYS A 76 7.21 12.51 -25.40
N SER A 77 8.42 12.14 -25.82
CA SER A 77 9.04 12.70 -27.04
C SER A 77 8.34 12.13 -28.26
#